data_AF-A0A379C1N2-F1
#
_entry.id   AF-A0A379C1N2-F1
#
_cell.length_a   1.000
_cell.length_b   1.000
_cell.length_c   1.000
_cell.angle_alpha   90.00
_cell.angle_beta   90.00
_cell.angle_gamma   90.00
#
_symmetry.space_group_name_H-M   'P 1'
#
loop_
_entity.id
_entity.type
_entity.pdbx_description
1 polymer ?
#
loop_
_entity_poly.entity_id
_entity_poly.type
_entity_poly.pdbx_seq_one_letter_code
_entity_poly.pdbx_strand_id
1 'polypeptide(L)'
;MKVAVFAGTPKDSQMGQDILIENNFEARKFFLADSPKEQSRLQYYSKDMLEKKFKNLSRQALSWGAEKFFIYCNSLSAALDVKRLSKELDIQIISPFDVYENLDEKYKNIFILAANALAAYKEDEILSKTFHRNIISMGNLSIVENIEVDMPAEEIIEKLNLKGLMNYINNIKDEKYKIQAIILGCTHFPYLKDELKKYTSIDIIDPATEMIKLLKN
;
A
#
# COMPACT_ATOMS: atom_id res chain seq x y z
N MET A 1 -5.61 -7.78 -21.29
CA MET A 1 -4.22 -7.61 -20.80
C MET A 1 -4.02 -8.54 -19.61
N LYS A 2 -2.95 -9.33 -19.61
CA LYS A 2 -2.55 -10.21 -18.50
C LYS A 2 -1.69 -9.46 -17.49
N VAL A 3 -2.15 -9.36 -16.26
CA VAL A 3 -1.45 -8.64 -15.18
C VAL A 3 -1.12 -9.59 -14.04
N ALA A 4 0.16 -9.70 -13.70
CA ALA A 4 0.58 -10.44 -12.52
C ALA A 4 0.57 -9.54 -11.29
N VAL A 5 -0.15 -9.92 -10.25
CA VAL A 5 -0.19 -9.19 -8.98
C VAL A 5 0.73 -9.82 -7.94
N PHE A 6 1.58 -9.00 -7.34
CA PHE A 6 2.50 -9.38 -6.28
C PHE A 6 2.14 -8.64 -5.00
N ALA A 7 1.92 -9.36 -3.91
CA ALA A 7 1.57 -8.76 -2.63
C ALA A 7 2.30 -9.43 -1.45
N GLY A 8 2.13 -8.87 -0.25
CA GLY A 8 2.83 -9.35 0.94
C GLY A 8 2.39 -10.75 1.35
N THR A 9 1.08 -10.99 1.37
CA THR A 9 0.46 -12.19 1.95
C THR A 9 -0.57 -12.82 1.00
N PRO A 10 -1.06 -14.04 1.27
CA PRO A 10 -2.08 -14.68 0.45
C PRO A 10 -3.36 -13.83 0.34
N LYS A 11 -3.81 -13.21 1.44
CA LYS A 11 -4.98 -12.35 1.48
C LYS A 11 -4.80 -11.07 0.67
N ASP A 12 -3.71 -10.36 0.90
CA ASP A 12 -3.35 -9.14 0.16
C ASP A 12 -3.29 -9.40 -1.36
N SER A 13 -2.70 -10.55 -1.74
CA SER A 13 -2.59 -10.94 -3.14
C SER A 13 -3.94 -11.30 -3.77
N GLN A 14 -4.89 -11.82 -2.98
CA GLN A 14 -6.27 -12.04 -3.41
C GLN A 14 -6.98 -10.71 -3.63
N MET A 15 -6.91 -9.79 -2.67
CA MET A 15 -7.52 -8.45 -2.81
C MET A 15 -7.01 -7.72 -4.06
N GLY A 16 -5.70 -7.75 -4.31
CA GLY A 16 -5.13 -7.17 -5.52
C GLY A 16 -5.57 -7.87 -6.81
N GLN A 17 -5.80 -9.19 -6.77
CA GLN A 17 -6.34 -9.93 -7.91
C GLN A 17 -7.79 -9.56 -8.19
N ASP A 18 -8.61 -9.43 -7.15
CA ASP A 18 -10.03 -9.09 -7.24
C ASP A 18 -10.21 -7.72 -7.91
N ILE A 19 -9.47 -6.70 -7.46
CA ILE A 19 -9.52 -5.36 -8.05
C ILE A 19 -9.11 -5.37 -9.54
N LEU A 20 -8.13 -6.19 -9.92
CA LEU A 20 -7.73 -6.34 -11.32
C LEU A 20 -8.83 -6.99 -12.16
N ILE A 21 -9.47 -8.05 -11.65
CA ILE A 21 -10.56 -8.75 -12.34
C ILE A 21 -11.77 -7.83 -12.51
N GLU A 22 -12.15 -7.09 -11.45
CA GLU A 22 -13.22 -6.08 -11.49
C GLU A 22 -12.95 -4.99 -12.55
N ASN A 23 -11.69 -4.76 -12.90
CA ASN A 23 -11.26 -3.81 -13.92
C ASN A 23 -10.97 -4.44 -15.29
N ASN A 24 -11.46 -5.66 -15.53
CA ASN A 24 -11.36 -6.41 -16.79
C ASN A 24 -9.93 -6.82 -17.19
N PHE A 25 -9.04 -7.01 -16.22
CA PHE A 25 -7.73 -7.63 -16.45
C PHE A 25 -7.81 -9.13 -16.23
N GLU A 26 -7.07 -9.90 -17.03
CA GLU A 26 -6.79 -11.30 -16.70
C GLU A 26 -5.67 -11.28 -15.65
N ALA A 27 -5.93 -11.77 -14.43
CA ALA A 27 -5.01 -11.58 -13.31
C ALA A 27 -4.54 -12.89 -12.69
N ARG A 28 -3.25 -12.97 -12.34
CA ARG A 28 -2.68 -14.07 -11.56
C ARG A 28 -1.93 -13.53 -10.35
N LYS A 29 -2.26 -14.06 -9.17
CA LYS A 29 -1.68 -13.63 -7.89
C LYS A 29 -0.43 -14.40 -7.49
N PHE A 30 0.48 -13.67 -6.84
CA PHE A 30 1.72 -14.14 -6.26
C PHE A 30 1.92 -13.44 -4.90
N PHE A 31 2.36 -14.18 -3.88
CA PHE A 31 2.63 -13.64 -2.54
C PHE A 31 4.03 -14.04 -2.06
N LEU A 32 4.66 -13.19 -1.24
CA LEU A 32 6.07 -13.34 -0.87
C LEU A 32 6.29 -13.84 0.58
N ALA A 33 5.25 -13.79 1.40
CA ALA A 33 5.24 -14.27 2.77
C ALA A 33 3.90 -14.93 3.09
N ASP A 34 3.90 -15.81 4.09
CA ASP A 34 2.71 -16.54 4.51
C ASP A 34 1.87 -15.77 5.53
N SER A 35 2.41 -14.69 6.11
CA SER A 35 1.71 -13.86 7.11
C SER A 35 2.22 -12.41 7.17
N PRO A 36 1.46 -11.47 7.76
CA PRO A 36 1.88 -10.08 7.95
C PRO A 36 3.15 -9.95 8.79
N LYS A 37 3.31 -10.81 9.80
CA LYS A 37 4.50 -10.85 10.67
C LYS A 37 5.75 -11.30 9.91
N GLU A 38 5.65 -12.36 9.12
CA GLU A 38 6.77 -12.81 8.28
C GLU A 38 7.12 -11.71 7.26
N GLN A 39 6.11 -11.14 6.59
CA GLN A 39 6.29 -10.05 5.64
C GLN A 39 6.99 -8.85 6.27
N SER A 40 6.59 -8.46 7.49
CA SER A 40 7.26 -7.40 8.25
C SER A 40 8.72 -7.77 8.54
N ARG A 41 8.99 -8.97 9.06
CA ARG A 41 10.35 -9.44 9.36
C ARG A 41 11.27 -9.40 8.13
N LEU A 42 10.77 -9.84 6.97
CA LEU A 42 11.53 -9.85 5.72
C LEU A 42 11.95 -8.43 5.29
N GLN A 43 11.06 -7.44 5.44
CA GLN A 43 11.35 -6.05 5.08
C GLN A 43 12.46 -5.44 5.96
N TYR A 44 12.44 -5.73 7.25
CA TYR A 44 13.42 -5.21 8.20
C TYR A 44 14.79 -5.87 8.04
N TYR A 45 14.84 -7.19 7.89
CA TYR A 45 16.07 -7.96 8.11
C TYR A 45 16.54 -8.79 6.90
N SER A 46 15.77 -8.85 5.81
CA SER A 46 16.06 -9.81 4.74
C SER A 46 15.62 -9.34 3.35
N LYS A 47 15.95 -8.09 2.99
CA LYS A 47 15.61 -7.51 1.67
C LYS A 47 16.14 -8.33 0.49
N ASP A 48 17.37 -8.84 0.58
CA ASP A 48 17.96 -9.67 -0.47
C ASP A 48 17.17 -10.97 -0.70
N MET A 49 16.66 -11.58 0.37
CA MET A 49 15.82 -12.77 0.27
C MET A 49 14.46 -12.41 -0.35
N LEU A 50 13.88 -11.27 0.03
CA LEU A 50 12.63 -10.77 -0.53
C LEU A 50 12.77 -10.53 -2.05
N GLU A 51 13.87 -9.89 -2.49
CA GLU A 51 14.15 -9.69 -3.91
C GLU A 51 14.35 -11.00 -4.66
N LYS A 52 15.08 -11.97 -4.08
CA LYS A 52 15.23 -13.31 -4.67
C LYS A 52 13.88 -14.02 -4.83
N LYS A 53 13.01 -13.96 -3.81
CA LYS A 53 11.64 -14.50 -3.89
C LYS A 53 10.86 -13.79 -5.00
N PHE A 54 10.88 -12.46 -5.04
CA PHE A 54 10.22 -11.67 -6.09
C PHE A 54 10.68 -12.07 -7.49
N LYS A 55 12.00 -12.16 -7.73
CA LYS A 55 12.58 -12.57 -9.02
C LYS A 55 12.17 -13.99 -9.43
N ASN A 56 12.09 -14.92 -8.47
CA ASN A 56 11.64 -16.27 -8.77
C ASN A 56 10.16 -16.30 -9.22
N LEU A 57 9.29 -15.63 -8.48
CA LEU A 57 7.87 -15.54 -8.82
C LEU A 57 7.65 -14.75 -10.13
N SER A 58 8.47 -13.75 -10.39
CA SER A 58 8.47 -12.99 -11.65
C SER A 58 8.68 -13.89 -12.87
N ARG A 59 9.56 -14.89 -12.79
CA ARG A 59 9.75 -15.85 -13.89
C ARG A 59 8.50 -16.69 -14.17
N GLN A 60 7.74 -17.02 -13.12
CA GLN A 60 6.47 -17.74 -13.26
C GLN A 60 5.36 -16.85 -13.83
N ALA A 61 5.35 -15.57 -13.47
CA ALA A 61 4.45 -14.59 -14.07
C ALA A 61 4.75 -14.37 -15.56
N LEU A 62 6.03 -14.25 -15.92
CA LEU A 62 6.45 -14.11 -17.31
C LEU A 62 6.13 -15.36 -18.13
N SER A 63 6.35 -16.57 -17.61
CA SER A 63 6.00 -17.81 -18.32
C SER A 63 4.50 -18.00 -18.53
N TRP A 64 3.68 -17.39 -17.67
CA TRP A 64 2.22 -17.31 -17.85
C TRP A 64 1.79 -16.28 -18.92
N GLY A 65 2.72 -15.42 -19.35
CA GLY A 65 2.48 -14.38 -20.35
C GLY A 65 2.00 -13.06 -19.76
N ALA A 66 2.41 -12.72 -18.53
CA ALA A 66 2.13 -11.42 -17.95
C ALA A 66 2.72 -10.28 -18.83
N GLU A 67 1.91 -9.27 -19.11
CA GLU A 67 2.28 -8.08 -19.89
C GLU A 67 2.74 -6.94 -18.98
N LYS A 68 2.18 -6.87 -17.76
CA LYS A 68 2.57 -5.90 -16.72
C LYS A 68 2.58 -6.57 -15.35
N PHE A 69 3.39 -6.04 -14.44
CA PHE A 69 3.39 -6.41 -13.03
C PHE A 69 2.73 -5.33 -12.19
N PHE A 70 2.00 -5.79 -11.18
CA PHE A 70 1.25 -4.95 -10.26
C PHE A 70 1.67 -5.32 -8.83
N ILE A 71 2.55 -4.52 -8.22
CA ILE A 71 2.93 -4.71 -6.82
C ILE A 71 1.85 -4.11 -5.95
N TYR A 72 0.89 -4.93 -5.52
CA TYR A 72 -0.18 -4.55 -4.61
C TYR A 72 0.28 -4.68 -3.16
N CYS A 73 1.32 -3.92 -2.78
CA CYS A 73 1.80 -3.85 -1.40
C CYS A 73 2.78 -2.68 -1.21
N ASN A 74 2.42 -1.72 -0.35
CA ASN A 74 3.28 -0.61 0.07
C ASN A 74 4.61 -1.08 0.66
N SER A 75 4.50 -2.05 1.58
CA SER A 75 5.61 -2.67 2.27
C SER A 75 6.61 -3.36 1.33
N LEU A 76 6.14 -4.01 0.25
CA LEU A 76 7.03 -4.54 -0.78
C LEU A 76 7.67 -3.43 -1.60
N SER A 77 6.90 -2.41 -1.97
CA SER A 77 7.38 -1.26 -2.73
C SER A 77 8.47 -0.48 -1.98
N ALA A 78 8.38 -0.43 -0.65
CA ALA A 78 9.37 0.14 0.25
C ALA A 78 10.66 -0.70 0.38
N ALA A 79 10.57 -2.02 0.16
CA ALA A 79 11.66 -2.95 0.36
C ALA A 79 12.41 -3.33 -0.93
N LEU A 80 11.74 -3.25 -2.07
CA LEU A 80 12.27 -3.60 -3.39
C LEU A 80 12.68 -2.34 -4.17
N ASP A 81 13.78 -2.44 -4.92
CA ASP A 81 14.13 -1.43 -5.93
C ASP A 81 13.31 -1.67 -7.21
N VAL A 82 12.06 -1.23 -7.20
CA VAL A 82 11.09 -1.47 -8.28
C VAL A 82 11.60 -0.95 -9.63
N LYS A 83 12.27 0.21 -9.66
CA LYS A 83 12.78 0.82 -10.90
C LYS A 83 13.90 -0.01 -11.51
N ARG A 84 14.85 -0.51 -10.70
CA ARG A 84 15.88 -1.43 -11.18
C ARG A 84 15.28 -2.76 -11.63
N LEU A 85 14.37 -3.33 -10.84
CA LEU A 85 13.73 -4.62 -11.16
C LEU A 85 12.92 -4.56 -12.45
N SER A 86 12.20 -3.46 -12.70
CA SER A 86 11.44 -3.24 -13.94
C SER A 86 12.37 -3.27 -15.17
N LYS A 87 13.54 -2.63 -15.08
CA LYS A 87 14.56 -2.65 -16.14
C LYS A 87 15.20 -4.03 -16.31
N GLU A 88 15.55 -4.69 -15.22
CA GLU A 88 16.19 -6.01 -15.24
C GLU A 88 15.27 -7.10 -15.84
N LEU A 89 13.96 -6.97 -15.63
CA LEU A 89 12.96 -7.94 -16.07
C LEU A 89 12.31 -7.58 -17.41
N ASP A 90 12.65 -6.42 -17.98
CA ASP A 90 12.06 -5.86 -19.20
C ASP A 90 10.53 -5.88 -19.18
N ILE A 91 9.95 -5.45 -18.06
CA ILE A 91 8.49 -5.40 -17.85
C ILE A 91 8.13 -4.17 -17.03
N GLN A 92 7.03 -3.52 -17.39
CA GLN A 92 6.51 -2.41 -16.60
C GLN A 92 5.99 -2.95 -15.26
N ILE A 93 6.50 -2.39 -14.17
CA ILE A 93 6.03 -2.68 -12.81
C ILE A 93 5.34 -1.43 -12.26
N ILE A 94 4.10 -1.58 -11.83
CA ILE A 94 3.30 -0.52 -11.22
C ILE A 94 3.13 -0.83 -9.73
N SER A 95 3.29 0.20 -8.89
CA SER A 95 3.32 0.12 -7.43
C SER A 95 2.63 1.33 -6.79
N PRO A 96 2.27 1.27 -5.49
CA PRO A 96 1.79 2.44 -4.75
C PRO A 96 2.73 3.63 -4.82
N PHE A 97 4.04 3.40 -4.94
CA PHE A 97 5.02 4.48 -4.96
C PHE A 97 4.97 5.30 -6.26
N ASP A 98 4.49 4.72 -7.36
CA ASP A 98 4.22 5.46 -8.59
C ASP A 98 3.08 6.48 -8.41
N VAL A 99 2.12 6.18 -7.52
CA VAL A 99 1.07 7.13 -7.13
C VAL A 99 1.64 8.24 -6.24
N TYR A 100 2.47 7.86 -5.26
CA TYR A 100 3.03 8.81 -4.30
C TYR A 100 4.01 9.79 -4.94
N GLU A 101 4.84 9.35 -5.90
CA GLU A 101 5.74 10.24 -6.64
C GLU A 101 4.98 11.31 -7.45
N ASN A 102 3.70 11.05 -7.79
CA ASN A 102 2.84 11.95 -8.57
C ASN A 102 1.73 12.60 -7.74
N LEU A 103 1.81 12.54 -6.40
CA LEU A 103 0.76 13.07 -5.54
C LEU A 103 0.69 14.60 -5.65
N ASP A 104 -0.52 15.14 -5.84
CA ASP A 104 -0.79 16.57 -5.98
C ASP A 104 -0.10 17.41 -4.87
N GLU A 105 0.56 18.50 -5.26
CA GLU A 105 1.30 19.38 -4.37
C GLU A 105 0.40 20.13 -3.38
N LYS A 106 -0.92 20.16 -3.63
CA LYS A 106 -1.91 20.75 -2.71
C LYS A 106 -1.93 20.08 -1.33
N TYR A 107 -1.55 18.80 -1.25
CA TYR A 107 -1.52 18.01 -0.01
C TYR A 107 -0.22 18.24 0.77
N LYS A 108 -0.07 19.40 1.39
CA LYS A 108 1.13 19.79 2.16
C LYS A 108 1.19 19.11 3.53
N ASN A 109 0.04 18.85 4.15
CA ASN A 109 -0.07 18.24 5.48
C ASN A 109 -0.77 16.89 5.34
N ILE A 110 -0.04 15.80 5.59
CA ILE A 110 -0.52 14.43 5.33
C ILE A 110 -0.40 13.58 6.58
N PHE A 111 -1.41 12.75 6.81
CA PHE A 111 -1.32 11.64 7.75
C PHE A 111 -1.16 10.32 6.99
N ILE A 112 -0.15 9.52 7.34
CA ILE A 112 0.09 8.20 6.74
C ILE A 112 -0.24 7.12 7.77
N LEU A 113 -1.17 6.24 7.41
CA LEU A 113 -1.44 5.01 8.16
C LEU A 113 -0.84 3.84 7.37
N ALA A 114 0.27 3.28 7.84
CA ALA A 114 0.99 2.18 7.17
C ALA A 114 0.97 0.88 7.99
N ALA A 115 1.41 -0.22 7.37
CA ALA A 115 1.47 -1.54 8.01
C ALA A 115 2.48 -1.61 9.17
N ASN A 116 3.60 -0.91 9.08
CA ASN A 116 4.62 -0.86 10.13
C ASN A 116 5.44 0.44 10.03
N ALA A 117 6.31 0.69 11.01
CA ALA A 117 7.06 1.95 11.09
C ALA A 117 8.04 2.13 9.93
N LEU A 118 8.63 1.05 9.41
CA LEU A 118 9.55 1.11 8.26
C LEU A 118 8.82 1.51 6.98
N ALA A 119 7.63 0.94 6.73
CA ALA A 119 6.78 1.30 5.61
C ALA A 119 6.34 2.77 5.72
N ALA A 120 5.86 3.20 6.89
CA ALA A 120 5.50 4.59 7.16
C ALA A 120 6.65 5.57 6.85
N TYR A 121 7.88 5.24 7.30
CA TYR A 121 9.07 6.05 7.00
C TYR A 121 9.38 6.10 5.50
N LYS A 122 9.28 4.97 4.78
CA LYS A 122 9.56 4.92 3.34
C LYS A 122 8.50 5.65 2.51
N GLU A 123 7.25 5.64 2.96
CA GLU A 123 6.19 6.43 2.35
C GLU A 123 6.38 7.93 2.57
N ASP A 124 6.80 8.34 3.77
CA ASP A 124 7.20 9.73 4.03
C ASP A 124 8.38 10.15 3.12
N GLU A 125 9.43 9.34 3.05
CA GLU A 125 10.62 9.59 2.22
C GLU A 125 10.24 9.81 0.74
N ILE A 126 9.35 8.98 0.17
CA ILE A 126 8.95 9.10 -1.23
C ILE A 126 8.03 10.31 -1.47
N LEU A 127 7.11 10.60 -0.56
CA LEU A 127 6.16 11.73 -0.66
C LEU A 127 6.85 13.09 -0.50
N SER A 128 7.93 13.13 0.27
CA SER A 128 8.73 14.33 0.56
C SER A 128 9.91 14.52 -0.40
N LYS A 129 10.08 13.63 -1.39
CA LYS A 129 11.24 13.58 -2.28
C LYS A 129 11.36 14.81 -3.19
N THR A 130 10.25 15.34 -3.69
CA THR A 130 10.23 16.49 -4.61
C THR A 130 10.18 17.82 -3.87
N PHE A 131 9.37 17.90 -2.82
CA PHE A 131 9.30 19.05 -1.92
C PHE A 131 8.87 18.61 -0.52
N HIS A 132 9.18 19.43 0.48
CA HIS A 132 8.88 19.11 1.87
C HIS A 132 7.36 19.12 2.14
N ARG A 133 6.86 18.02 2.71
CA ARG A 133 5.50 17.91 3.27
C ARG A 133 5.57 17.76 4.78
N ASN A 134 4.61 18.32 5.51
CA ASN A 134 4.46 18.05 6.94
C ASN A 134 3.72 16.72 7.10
N ILE A 135 4.44 15.66 7.44
CA ILE A 135 3.89 14.31 7.51
C ILE A 135 3.84 13.83 8.95
N ILE A 136 2.67 13.34 9.37
CA ILE A 136 2.51 12.51 10.57
C ILE A 136 2.33 11.07 10.08
N SER A 137 3.26 10.19 10.40
CA SER A 137 3.20 8.80 9.95
C SER A 137 3.11 7.83 11.12
N MET A 138 2.32 6.77 10.97
CA MET A 138 2.26 5.67 11.93
C MET A 138 2.22 4.32 11.24
N GLY A 139 2.91 3.36 11.85
CA GLY A 139 2.82 1.96 11.49
C GLY A 139 1.95 1.20 12.49
N ASN A 140 0.95 0.45 12.02
CA ASN A 140 0.12 -0.37 12.89
C ASN A 140 -0.19 -1.74 12.27
N LEU A 141 0.64 -2.73 12.60
CA LEU A 141 0.51 -4.09 12.07
C LEU A 141 -0.76 -4.78 12.57
N SER A 142 -1.25 -4.43 13.76
CA SER A 142 -2.46 -5.04 14.32
C SER A 142 -3.70 -4.80 13.46
N ILE A 143 -3.75 -3.68 12.72
CA ILE A 143 -4.83 -3.44 11.75
C ILE A 143 -4.79 -4.51 10.65
N VAL A 144 -3.61 -4.77 10.10
CA VAL A 144 -3.41 -5.76 9.03
C VAL A 144 -3.79 -7.16 9.53
N GLU A 145 -3.34 -7.55 10.73
CA GLU A 145 -3.64 -8.87 11.30
C GLU A 145 -5.14 -9.08 11.52
N ASN A 146 -5.87 -8.06 11.96
CA ASN A 146 -7.32 -8.17 12.14
C ASN A 146 -8.07 -8.26 10.79
N ILE A 147 -7.60 -7.56 9.75
CA ILE A 147 -8.16 -7.66 8.39
C ILE A 147 -7.91 -9.06 7.82
N GLU A 148 -6.73 -9.64 8.06
CA GLU A 148 -6.42 -10.99 7.57
C GLU A 148 -7.37 -12.06 8.11
N VAL A 149 -7.82 -11.92 9.37
CA VAL A 149 -8.79 -12.83 10.00
C VAL A 149 -10.26 -12.45 9.77
N ASP A 150 -10.54 -11.60 8.78
CA ASP A 150 -11.91 -11.19 8.40
C ASP A 150 -12.70 -10.49 9.52
N MET A 151 -12.00 -9.83 10.46
CA MET A 151 -12.68 -9.04 11.49
C MET A 151 -13.44 -7.87 10.83
N PRO A 152 -14.73 -7.65 11.16
CA PRO A 152 -15.50 -6.54 10.62
C PRO A 152 -14.82 -5.18 10.84
N ALA A 153 -14.88 -4.30 9.84
CA ALA A 153 -14.24 -2.99 9.90
C ALA A 153 -14.63 -2.18 11.15
N GLU A 154 -15.92 -2.16 11.51
CA GLU A 154 -16.43 -1.48 12.72
C GLU A 154 -15.75 -1.99 14.00
N GLU A 155 -15.59 -3.31 14.12
CA GLU A 155 -14.93 -3.95 15.27
C GLU A 155 -13.44 -3.61 15.33
N ILE A 156 -12.76 -3.53 14.17
CA ILE A 156 -11.36 -3.08 14.09
C ILE A 156 -11.24 -1.61 14.53
N ILE A 157 -12.14 -0.73 14.06
CA ILE A 157 -12.15 0.68 14.45
C ILE A 157 -12.31 0.82 15.96
N GLU A 158 -13.24 0.08 16.56
CA GLU A 158 -13.51 0.09 17.99
C GLU A 158 -12.31 -0.44 18.80
N LYS A 159 -11.89 -1.68 18.54
CA LYS A 159 -10.86 -2.36 19.34
C LYS A 159 -9.50 -1.68 19.29
N LEU A 160 -9.15 -1.06 18.16
CA LEU A 160 -7.88 -0.37 17.98
C LEU A 160 -7.98 1.15 18.21
N ASN A 161 -9.13 1.63 18.70
CA ASN A 161 -9.40 3.04 18.98
C ASN A 161 -9.06 3.97 17.79
N LEU A 162 -9.38 3.52 16.57
CA LEU A 162 -9.13 4.32 15.37
C LEU A 162 -10.04 5.55 15.31
N LYS A 163 -11.19 5.51 15.99
CA LYS A 163 -12.01 6.71 16.24
C LYS A 163 -11.24 7.77 17.04
N GLY A 164 -10.50 7.36 18.08
CA GLY A 164 -9.65 8.27 18.85
C GLY A 164 -8.52 8.86 18.01
N LEU A 165 -7.91 8.05 17.14
CA LEU A 165 -6.91 8.51 16.18
C LEU A 165 -7.49 9.55 15.20
N MET A 166 -8.66 9.27 14.60
CA MET A 166 -9.35 10.23 13.73
C MET A 166 -9.70 11.51 14.49
N ASN A 167 -10.15 11.38 15.74
CA ASN A 167 -10.43 12.54 16.59
C ASN A 167 -9.17 13.39 16.83
N TYR A 168 -8.00 12.80 17.07
CA TYR A 168 -6.75 13.54 17.20
C TYR A 168 -6.43 14.32 15.92
N ILE A 169 -6.44 13.65 14.77
CA ILE A 169 -6.09 14.23 13.47
C ILE A 169 -7.06 15.35 13.07
N ASN A 170 -8.37 15.12 13.21
CA ASN A 170 -9.42 16.08 12.86
C ASN A 170 -9.36 17.36 13.70
N ASN A 171 -8.85 17.28 14.93
CA ASN A 171 -8.89 18.39 15.89
C ASN A 171 -7.56 19.16 16.01
N ILE A 172 -6.63 18.97 15.06
CA ILE A 172 -5.46 19.85 14.94
C ILE A 172 -5.95 21.26 14.55
N LYS A 173 -5.90 22.18 15.52
CA LYS A 173 -6.39 23.58 15.37
C LYS A 173 -5.35 24.55 14.83
N ASP A 174 -4.07 24.16 14.82
CA ASP A 174 -3.04 24.96 14.16
C ASP A 174 -3.22 24.82 12.64
N GLU A 175 -3.72 25.87 12.00
CA GLU A 175 -4.01 25.90 10.56
C GLU A 175 -2.76 25.59 9.71
N LYS A 176 -1.54 25.81 10.24
CA LYS A 176 -0.30 25.44 9.55
C LYS A 176 -0.14 23.92 9.43
N TYR A 177 -0.61 23.16 10.41
CA TYR A 177 -0.41 21.70 10.50
C TYR A 177 -1.69 20.89 10.28
N LYS A 178 -2.80 21.56 9.94
CA LYS A 178 -4.09 20.92 9.69
C LYS A 178 -3.98 19.91 8.55
N ILE A 179 -4.32 18.65 8.84
CA ILE A 179 -4.18 17.53 7.91
C ILE A 179 -5.18 17.67 6.77
N GLN A 180 -4.68 17.52 5.54
CA GLN A 180 -5.44 17.68 4.31
C GLN A 180 -5.76 16.34 3.64
N ALA A 181 -4.93 15.32 3.88
CA ALA A 181 -5.15 13.98 3.38
C ALA A 181 -4.71 12.90 4.38
N ILE A 182 -5.43 11.79 4.36
CA ILE A 182 -5.09 10.53 5.02
C ILE A 182 -4.71 9.54 3.92
N ILE A 183 -3.47 9.07 3.92
CA ILE A 183 -3.01 8.01 3.02
C ILE A 183 -3.22 6.67 3.71
N LEU A 184 -3.97 5.79 3.03
CA LEU A 184 -4.05 4.37 3.36
C LEU A 184 -2.77 3.68 2.84
N GLY A 185 -1.69 3.79 3.61
CA GLY A 185 -0.34 3.28 3.34
C GLY A 185 -0.18 1.76 3.47
N CYS A 186 -1.28 1.02 3.30
CA CYS A 186 -1.26 -0.42 3.19
C CYS A 186 -2.45 -0.83 2.34
N THR A 187 -2.22 -1.73 1.40
CA THR A 187 -3.22 -2.27 0.48
C THR A 187 -4.35 -3.07 1.14
N HIS A 188 -4.22 -3.40 2.43
CA HIS A 188 -5.32 -3.92 3.26
C HIS A 188 -6.29 -2.81 3.71
N PHE A 189 -5.80 -1.60 3.93
CA PHE A 189 -6.57 -0.55 4.60
C PHE A 189 -7.76 0.03 3.82
N PRO A 190 -7.87 -0.11 2.48
CA PRO A 190 -9.13 0.15 1.79
C PRO A 190 -10.32 -0.60 2.39
N TYR A 191 -10.11 -1.76 3.04
CA TYR A 191 -11.13 -2.49 3.80
C TYR A 191 -11.79 -1.64 4.91
N LEU A 192 -11.05 -0.68 5.49
CA LEU A 192 -11.56 0.21 6.54
C LEU A 192 -12.10 1.54 6.00
N LYS A 193 -11.95 1.82 4.71
CA LYS A 193 -12.16 3.15 4.12
C LYS A 193 -13.55 3.71 4.41
N ASP A 194 -14.59 2.92 4.17
CA ASP A 194 -15.96 3.39 4.35
C ASP A 194 -16.35 3.57 5.82
N GLU A 195 -15.76 2.77 6.72
CA GLU A 195 -15.94 2.94 8.16
C GLU A 195 -15.20 4.19 8.67
N LEU A 196 -13.96 4.42 8.23
CA LEU A 196 -13.16 5.60 8.60
C LEU A 196 -13.84 6.90 8.17
N LYS A 197 -14.47 6.93 6.99
CA LYS A 197 -15.20 8.11 6.47
C LYS A 197 -16.35 8.56 7.38
N LYS A 198 -16.90 7.69 8.22
CA LYS A 198 -17.93 8.09 9.20
C LYS A 198 -17.37 9.01 10.29
N TYR A 199 -16.04 9.03 10.49
CA TYR A 199 -15.37 9.74 11.57
C TYR A 199 -14.48 10.88 11.10
N THR A 200 -14.34 11.12 9.79
CA THR A 200 -13.53 12.22 9.25
C THR A 200 -14.07 12.71 7.92
N SER A 201 -13.92 14.01 7.66
CA SER A 201 -14.15 14.63 6.35
C SER A 201 -12.85 14.92 5.60
N ILE A 202 -11.69 14.49 6.12
CA ILE A 202 -10.40 14.64 5.48
C ILE A 202 -10.34 13.69 4.27
N ASP A 203 -9.73 14.14 3.16
CA ASP A 203 -9.59 13.33 1.96
C ASP A 203 -8.84 12.03 2.27
N ILE A 204 -9.44 10.88 1.93
CA ILE A 204 -8.78 9.57 2.08
C ILE A 204 -8.26 9.12 0.72
N ILE A 205 -6.94 8.96 0.64
CA ILE A 205 -6.22 8.56 -0.56
C ILE A 205 -5.92 7.07 -0.50
N ASP A 206 -6.42 6.38 -1.52
CA ASP A 206 -6.22 4.95 -1.73
C ASP A 206 -5.37 4.74 -2.99
N PRO A 207 -4.12 4.28 -2.86
CA PRO A 207 -3.22 4.13 -4.00
C PRO A 207 -3.72 3.10 -5.02
N ALA A 208 -4.48 2.08 -4.59
CA ALA A 208 -4.96 1.01 -5.46
C ALA A 208 -5.74 1.54 -6.67
N THR A 209 -6.65 2.49 -6.41
CA THR A 209 -7.51 3.08 -7.44
C THR A 209 -6.70 3.82 -8.50
N GLU A 210 -5.67 4.55 -8.10
CA GLU A 210 -4.81 5.30 -9.03
C GLU A 210 -3.86 4.36 -9.79
N MET A 211 -3.34 3.31 -9.15
CA MET A 211 -2.51 2.30 -9.83
C MET A 211 -3.27 1.61 -10.96
N ILE A 212 -4.58 1.36 -10.83
CA ILE A 212 -5.40 0.80 -11.90
C ILE A 212 -5.47 1.74 -13.11
N LYS A 213 -5.50 3.06 -12.91
CA LYS A 213 -5.46 4.02 -14.03
C LYS A 213 -4.11 3.95 -14.74
N LEU A 214 -3.01 3.83 -13.99
CA LEU A 214 -1.67 3.66 -14.55
C LEU A 214 -1.52 2.37 -15.37
N LEU A 215 -2.22 1.29 -15.01
CA LEU A 215 -2.23 0.06 -15.81
C LEU A 215 -2.92 0.22 -17.17
N LYS A 216 -3.96 1.06 -17.25
CA LYS A 216 -4.76 1.29 -18.48
C LYS A 216 -4.07 2.22 -19.47
N ASN A 217 -3.10 3.02 -18.99
CA ASN A 217 -2.24 3.86 -19.81
C ASN A 217 -1.08 3.04 -20.43
#